data_AF-A0A1N6IAX4-F1
#
_entry.id   AF-A0A1N6IAX4-F1
#
_cell.length_a   1.000
_cell.length_b   1.000
_cell.length_c   1.000
_cell.angle_alpha   90.00
_cell.angle_beta   90.00
_cell.angle_gamma   90.00
#
_symmetry.space_group_name_H-M   'P 1'
#
loop_
_entity.id
_entity.type
_entity.pdbx_description
1 polymer ?
#
loop_
_entity_poly.entity_id
_entity_poly.type
_entity_poly.pdbx_seq_one_letter_code
_entity_poly.pdbx_strand_id
1 'polypeptide(L)'
;MYVFKRFNRSLAVMVVLGACLAPGPHDPASAEPVVESSPSPYPPTDRYEARRVEGWPVLVNKDLIRNKPELAERTLVLLRHQLFQVVRRVPAKAVERLRKIQIWVEENESHTPCMAYHPDATWLREHGMNPEKAGCVELANARNFLSWTIEQPWMVLHELAHGYHHQFLNQGFDNDEIKAVYEQAKAAQIYQSVLRINGKDDKAYAATNPMEYFAETSEAFFGTNDFYPYVRSELQRHDPKMFGLLETLWGSE
;
A
#
# COMPACT_ATOMS: atom_id res chain seq x y z
N MET A 1 -6.97 8.69 -4.38
CA MET A 1 -5.93 7.82 -4.97
C MET A 1 -6.41 7.28 -6.32
N TYR A 2 -5.56 7.26 -7.37
CA TYR A 2 -5.85 6.53 -8.61
C TYR A 2 -5.15 5.17 -8.53
N VAL A 3 -5.83 4.15 -8.06
CA VAL A 3 -5.24 2.81 -7.89
C VAL A 3 -6.11 1.78 -8.64
N PHE A 4 -5.48 1.17 -9.66
CA PHE A 4 -5.91 0.06 -10.53
C PHE A 4 -7.04 0.27 -11.57
N LYS A 5 -6.64 0.54 -12.83
CA LYS A 5 -7.38 0.07 -14.01
C LYS A 5 -6.87 -1.32 -14.42
N ARG A 6 -7.72 -2.33 -14.23
CA ARG A 6 -7.77 -3.71 -14.76
C ARG A 6 -6.55 -4.26 -15.55
N PHE A 7 -6.01 -5.37 -15.05
CA PHE A 7 -5.19 -6.32 -15.80
C PHE A 7 -6.05 -7.27 -16.65
N ASN A 8 -5.67 -7.50 -17.90
CA ASN A 8 -6.03 -8.70 -18.64
C ASN A 8 -4.85 -9.08 -19.56
N ARG A 9 -4.13 -10.16 -19.23
CA ARG A 9 -3.00 -10.68 -20.01
C ARG A 9 -3.48 -11.82 -20.91
N SER A 10 -3.20 -11.74 -22.21
CA SER A 10 -3.17 -12.89 -23.11
C SER A 10 -1.74 -13.08 -23.61
N LEU A 11 -1.20 -14.27 -23.32
CA LEU A 11 0.16 -14.69 -23.61
C LEU A 11 0.22 -15.22 -25.07
N ALA A 12 1.20 -14.80 -25.85
CA ALA A 12 1.57 -15.46 -27.10
C ALA A 12 3.04 -15.87 -27.03
N VAL A 13 3.26 -17.19 -27.02
CA VAL A 13 4.56 -17.87 -27.05
C VAL A 13 5.07 -17.88 -28.49
N MET A 14 6.33 -17.47 -28.71
CA MET A 14 7.03 -17.70 -29.98
C MET A 14 8.29 -18.54 -29.71
N VAL A 15 8.27 -19.75 -30.29
CA VAL A 15 9.40 -20.70 -30.34
C VAL A 15 10.26 -20.34 -31.54
N VAL A 16 11.59 -20.29 -31.37
CA VAL A 16 12.55 -20.36 -32.50
C VAL A 16 13.64 -21.38 -32.17
N LEU A 17 13.80 -22.34 -33.09
CA LEU A 17 14.82 -23.38 -33.11
C LEU A 17 16.16 -22.85 -33.67
N GLY A 18 17.26 -23.25 -33.03
CA GLY A 18 18.34 -24.05 -33.62
C GLY A 18 19.46 -23.36 -34.41
N ALA A 19 20.70 -23.52 -33.93
CA ALA A 19 21.83 -24.04 -34.72
C ALA A 19 23.06 -24.32 -33.82
N CYS A 20 23.62 -25.53 -33.92
CA CYS A 20 24.87 -25.96 -33.28
C CYS A 20 26.07 -25.65 -34.18
N LEU A 21 27.19 -25.15 -33.62
CA LEU A 21 28.52 -25.17 -34.22
C LEU A 21 29.59 -25.44 -33.14
N ALA A 22 30.60 -26.23 -33.50
CA ALA A 22 31.63 -26.85 -32.66
C ALA A 22 32.80 -25.89 -32.27
N PRO A 23 33.68 -26.25 -31.29
CA PRO A 23 34.60 -25.30 -30.66
C PRO A 23 35.98 -25.23 -31.33
N GLY A 24 36.54 -24.01 -31.41
CA GLY A 24 37.94 -23.71 -31.72
C GLY A 24 38.76 -23.35 -30.46
N PRO A 25 40.10 -23.27 -30.55
CA PRO A 25 41.01 -23.40 -29.41
C PRO A 25 41.10 -22.16 -28.52
N HIS A 26 41.44 -22.42 -27.26
CA HIS A 26 41.61 -21.47 -26.16
C HIS A 26 42.59 -20.32 -26.45
N ASP A 27 42.10 -19.09 -26.25
CA ASP A 27 42.88 -17.87 -26.04
C ASP A 27 42.63 -17.32 -24.63
N PRO A 28 43.56 -16.53 -24.05
CA PRO A 28 43.63 -16.27 -22.61
C PRO A 28 42.57 -15.28 -22.15
N ALA A 29 42.12 -15.48 -20.91
CA ALA A 29 41.06 -14.76 -20.21
C ALA A 29 40.95 -13.26 -20.57
N SER A 30 40.01 -12.96 -21.46
CA SER A 30 39.44 -11.64 -21.66
C SER A 30 38.53 -11.35 -20.47
N ALA A 31 38.91 -10.36 -19.67
CA ALA A 31 38.04 -9.79 -18.64
C ALA A 31 36.72 -9.36 -19.31
N GLU A 32 35.61 -9.89 -18.82
CA GLU A 32 34.28 -9.51 -19.30
C GLU A 32 34.11 -7.99 -19.13
N PRO A 33 33.54 -7.29 -20.14
CA PRO A 33 33.32 -5.87 -20.03
C PRO A 33 32.37 -5.62 -18.86
N VAL A 34 32.79 -4.78 -17.92
CA VAL A 34 31.91 -4.22 -16.89
C VAL A 34 30.83 -3.46 -17.66
N VAL A 35 29.65 -4.07 -17.77
CA VAL A 35 28.47 -3.41 -18.34
C VAL A 35 28.15 -2.27 -17.38
N GLU A 36 28.53 -1.05 -17.74
CA GLU A 36 28.04 0.15 -17.07
C GLU A 36 26.51 0.13 -17.22
N SER A 37 25.84 -0.29 -16.13
CA SER A 37 24.39 -0.30 -16.05
C SER A 37 23.91 1.12 -16.27
N SER A 38 23.04 1.32 -17.26
CA SER A 38 22.31 2.58 -17.43
C SER A 38 21.73 3.00 -16.08
N PRO A 39 21.76 4.30 -15.72
CA PRO A 39 21.26 4.76 -14.43
C PRO A 39 19.82 4.25 -14.25
N SER A 40 19.58 3.55 -13.14
CA SER A 40 18.26 3.03 -12.80
C SER A 40 17.23 4.17 -12.85
N PRO A 41 16.04 3.96 -13.44
CA PRO A 41 15.01 5.00 -13.50
C PRO A 41 14.46 5.38 -12.12
N TYR A 42 14.78 4.59 -11.09
CA TYR A 42 14.39 4.78 -9.70
C TYR A 42 15.60 4.66 -8.75
N PRO A 43 15.57 5.30 -7.57
CA PRO A 43 16.57 5.10 -6.53
C PRO A 43 16.66 3.63 -6.08
N PRO A 44 17.86 2.99 -6.11
CA PRO A 44 18.05 1.66 -5.56
C PRO A 44 17.93 1.65 -4.03
N THR A 45 17.69 0.48 -3.45
CA THR A 45 17.39 0.30 -2.02
C THR A 45 18.53 0.72 -1.09
N ASP A 46 19.78 0.68 -1.54
CA ASP A 46 20.95 1.16 -0.79
C ASP A 46 20.97 2.70 -0.58
N ARG A 47 20.10 3.44 -1.31
CA ARG A 47 19.82 4.87 -1.10
C ARG A 47 18.95 5.15 0.11
N TYR A 48 18.53 4.12 0.84
CA TYR A 48 17.67 4.25 2.00
C TYR A 48 18.41 3.90 3.28
N GLU A 49 18.07 4.60 4.36
CA GLU A 49 18.50 4.30 5.72
C GLU A 49 17.43 3.44 6.41
N ALA A 50 17.83 2.28 6.92
CA ALA A 50 16.93 1.39 7.64
C ALA A 50 16.74 1.86 9.10
N ARG A 51 15.48 1.97 9.51
CA ARG A 51 15.07 2.33 10.88
C ARG A 51 14.02 1.36 11.40
N ARG A 52 13.80 1.41 12.72
CA ARG A 52 12.67 0.76 13.39
C ARG A 52 11.77 1.82 14.01
N VAL A 53 10.48 1.80 13.69
CA VAL A 53 9.48 2.74 14.21
C VAL A 53 8.27 1.92 14.68
N GLU A 54 7.94 1.97 15.97
CA GLU A 54 6.83 1.20 16.58
C GLU A 54 6.85 -0.32 16.27
N GLY A 55 8.02 -0.87 15.92
CA GLY A 55 8.22 -2.27 15.53
C GLY A 55 8.21 -2.54 14.01
N TRP A 56 7.82 -1.57 13.18
CA TRP A 56 7.89 -1.68 11.73
C TRP A 56 9.32 -1.47 11.20
N PRO A 57 9.75 -2.21 10.16
CA PRO A 57 10.90 -1.83 9.35
C PRO A 57 10.53 -0.62 8.48
N VAL A 58 11.31 0.45 8.59
CA VAL A 58 11.10 1.68 7.82
C VAL A 58 12.38 2.00 7.04
N LEU A 59 12.28 2.14 5.72
CA LEU A 59 13.34 2.60 4.84
C LEU A 59 13.13 4.08 4.51
N VAL A 60 14.03 4.94 4.97
CA VAL A 60 13.93 6.39 4.76
C VAL A 60 14.95 6.82 3.72
N ASN A 61 14.49 7.51 2.67
CA ASN A 61 15.38 7.99 1.61
C ASN A 61 16.48 8.90 2.19
N LYS A 62 17.75 8.57 1.94
CA LYS A 62 18.90 9.33 2.47
C LYS A 62 18.96 10.77 1.95
N ASP A 63 18.42 11.03 0.76
CA ASP A 63 18.36 12.38 0.20
C ASP A 63 17.32 13.25 0.90
N LEU A 64 16.18 12.67 1.32
CA LEU A 64 15.21 13.35 2.17
C LEU A 64 15.85 13.78 3.49
N ILE A 65 16.58 12.86 4.15
CA ILE A 65 17.27 13.14 5.42
C ILE A 65 18.33 14.23 5.23
N ARG A 66 19.17 14.11 4.20
CA ARG A 66 20.32 15.01 3.98
C ARG A 66 19.89 16.40 3.52
N ASN A 67 18.95 16.47 2.58
CA ASN A 67 18.61 17.71 1.90
C ASN A 67 17.44 18.45 2.56
N LYS A 68 16.58 17.74 3.32
CA LYS A 68 15.38 18.28 3.98
C LYS A 68 15.19 17.71 5.40
N PRO A 69 16.17 17.87 6.31
CA PRO A 69 16.16 17.21 7.62
C PRO A 69 14.91 17.53 8.45
N GLU A 70 14.44 18.78 8.46
CA GLU A 70 13.22 19.17 9.18
C GLU A 70 11.95 18.50 8.63
N LEU A 71 11.85 18.35 7.30
CA LEU A 71 10.73 17.64 6.68
C LEU A 71 10.77 16.15 7.04
N ALA A 72 11.95 15.54 6.98
CA ALA A 72 12.17 14.15 7.36
C ALA A 72 11.76 13.91 8.81
N GLU A 73 12.21 14.77 9.73
CA GLU A 73 11.88 14.68 11.16
C GLU A 73 10.38 14.76 11.40
N ARG A 74 9.70 15.80 10.88
CA ARG A 74 8.25 15.97 11.04
C ARG A 74 7.47 14.79 10.46
N THR A 75 7.88 14.28 9.30
CA THR A 75 7.27 13.12 8.64
C THR A 75 7.38 11.89 9.53
N LEU A 76 8.56 11.62 10.09
CA LEU A 76 8.79 10.46 10.95
C LEU A 76 8.10 10.59 12.32
N VAL A 77 7.95 11.81 12.86
CA VAL A 77 7.15 12.06 14.06
C VAL A 77 5.69 11.70 13.81
N LEU A 78 5.10 12.18 12.72
CA LEU A 78 3.71 11.88 12.39
C LEU A 78 3.50 10.39 12.04
N LEU A 79 4.42 9.78 11.29
CA LEU A 79 4.39 8.35 10.98
C LEU A 79 4.43 7.52 12.28
N ARG A 80 5.33 7.85 13.22
CA ARG A 80 5.38 7.20 14.53
C ARG A 80 4.06 7.35 15.27
N HIS A 81 3.47 8.54 15.28
CA HIS A 81 2.18 8.78 15.91
C HIS A 81 1.07 7.88 15.32
N GLN A 82 0.93 7.81 13.99
CA GLN A 82 -0.10 6.96 13.37
C GLN A 82 0.17 5.47 13.63
N LEU A 83 1.41 5.00 13.54
CA LEU A 83 1.75 3.61 13.86
C LEU A 83 1.47 3.28 15.33
N PHE A 84 1.74 4.20 16.24
CA PHE A 84 1.38 4.05 17.66
C PHE A 84 -0.14 3.94 17.84
N GLN A 85 -0.93 4.74 17.13
CA GLN A 85 -2.39 4.63 17.13
C GLN A 85 -2.86 3.26 16.63
N VAL A 86 -2.25 2.73 15.56
CA VAL A 86 -2.52 1.37 15.06
C VAL A 86 -2.26 0.32 16.13
N VAL A 87 -1.09 0.35 16.78
CA VAL A 87 -0.74 -0.58 17.88
C VAL A 87 -1.77 -0.53 19.01
N ARG A 88 -2.33 0.64 19.30
CA ARG A 88 -3.31 0.83 20.37
C ARG A 88 -4.72 0.35 20.04
N ARG A 89 -5.10 0.30 18.76
CA ARG A 89 -6.49 0.04 18.33
C ARG A 89 -6.69 -1.32 17.69
N VAL A 90 -5.69 -1.84 16.99
CA VAL A 90 -5.79 -3.09 16.24
C VAL A 90 -5.38 -4.28 17.13
N PRO A 91 -6.05 -5.45 17.05
CA PRO A 91 -5.71 -6.62 17.85
C PRO A 91 -4.23 -7.03 17.72
N ALA A 92 -3.62 -7.44 18.84
CA ALA A 92 -2.17 -7.70 18.91
C ALA A 92 -1.67 -8.70 17.86
N LYS A 93 -2.42 -9.79 17.61
CA LYS A 93 -2.09 -10.78 16.56
C LYS A 93 -2.09 -10.18 15.15
N ALA A 94 -3.01 -9.25 14.87
CA ALA A 94 -3.03 -8.54 13.60
C ALA A 94 -1.86 -7.54 13.53
N VAL A 95 -1.55 -6.83 14.61
CA VAL A 95 -0.38 -5.93 14.69
C VAL A 95 0.94 -6.67 14.42
N GLU A 96 1.11 -7.89 14.95
CA GLU A 96 2.27 -8.73 14.66
C GLU A 96 2.44 -9.03 13.15
N ARG A 97 1.32 -9.22 12.44
CA ARG A 97 1.31 -9.39 10.98
C ARG A 97 1.60 -8.08 10.27
N LEU A 98 0.93 -6.98 10.67
CA LEU A 98 1.13 -5.65 10.10
C LEU A 98 2.60 -5.20 10.17
N ARG A 99 3.30 -5.50 11.26
CA ARG A 99 4.74 -5.18 11.44
C ARG A 99 5.68 -5.89 10.46
N LYS A 100 5.20 -6.90 9.72
CA LYS A 100 5.96 -7.55 8.65
C LYS A 100 5.95 -6.72 7.36
N ILE A 101 4.99 -5.80 7.22
CA ILE A 101 4.87 -4.92 6.05
C ILE A 101 5.91 -3.81 6.19
N GLN A 102 6.84 -3.73 5.25
CA GLN A 102 7.85 -2.67 5.22
C GLN A 102 7.23 -1.33 4.80
N ILE A 103 7.75 -0.24 5.36
CA ILE A 103 7.33 1.12 5.00
C ILE A 103 8.50 1.84 4.34
N TRP A 104 8.29 2.42 3.17
CA TRP A 104 9.26 3.26 2.48
C TRP A 104 8.86 4.73 2.64
N VAL A 105 9.82 5.63 2.84
CA VAL A 105 9.57 7.06 3.03
C VAL A 105 10.38 7.87 2.03
N GLU A 106 9.67 8.62 1.20
CA GLU A 106 10.19 9.45 0.12
C GLU A 106 9.93 10.94 0.38
N GLU A 107 10.71 11.81 -0.27
CA GLU A 107 10.37 13.24 -0.32
C GLU A 107 9.15 13.48 -1.23
N ASN A 108 9.24 13.00 -2.48
CA ASN A 108 8.24 13.15 -3.53
C ASN A 108 8.52 12.16 -4.67
N GLU A 109 7.87 11.01 -4.63
CA GLU A 109 7.81 10.02 -5.73
C GLU A 109 6.63 10.38 -6.66
N SER A 110 6.85 10.36 -7.97
CA SER A 110 5.92 10.98 -8.94
C SER A 110 4.71 10.13 -9.30
N HIS A 111 4.72 8.82 -9.07
CA HIS A 111 3.63 7.91 -9.43
C HIS A 111 2.51 7.92 -8.37
N THR A 112 2.86 8.18 -7.12
CA THR A 112 1.93 8.11 -5.99
C THR A 112 1.78 9.47 -5.31
N PRO A 113 0.58 10.05 -5.23
CA PRO A 113 0.42 11.41 -4.75
C PRO A 113 0.67 11.57 -3.24
N CYS A 114 0.50 10.53 -2.42
CA CYS A 114 0.76 10.62 -0.98
C CYS A 114 1.26 9.30 -0.39
N MET A 115 0.38 8.30 -0.29
CA MET A 115 0.73 6.96 0.14
C MET A 115 0.11 5.92 -0.78
N ALA A 116 0.71 4.72 -0.82
CA ALA A 116 0.16 3.56 -1.50
C ALA A 116 0.73 2.25 -0.94
N TYR A 117 -0.08 1.20 -0.97
CA TYR A 117 0.38 -0.18 -0.89
C TYR A 117 0.68 -0.74 -2.29
N HIS A 118 1.85 -1.37 -2.46
CA HIS A 118 2.30 -1.90 -3.76
C HIS A 118 2.25 -3.43 -3.80
N PRO A 119 1.29 -4.08 -4.48
CA PRO A 119 1.17 -5.53 -4.48
C PRO A 119 2.09 -6.27 -5.47
N ASP A 120 2.49 -5.64 -6.58
CA ASP A 120 3.08 -6.34 -7.73
C ASP A 120 4.42 -5.74 -8.20
N ALA A 121 5.49 -6.53 -8.07
CA ALA A 121 6.84 -6.19 -8.53
C ALA A 121 6.91 -6.02 -10.06
N THR A 122 6.06 -6.71 -10.82
CA THR A 122 6.02 -6.61 -12.28
C THR A 122 5.48 -5.26 -12.70
N TRP A 123 4.34 -4.86 -12.14
CA TRP A 123 3.77 -3.53 -12.37
C TRP A 123 4.75 -2.42 -12.01
N LEU A 124 5.41 -2.51 -10.85
CA LEU A 124 6.43 -1.55 -10.42
C LEU A 124 7.56 -1.42 -11.46
N ARG A 125 8.09 -2.54 -11.93
CA ARG A 125 9.16 -2.54 -12.96
C ARG A 125 8.69 -1.93 -14.27
N GLU A 126 7.50 -2.29 -14.74
CA GLU A 126 6.91 -1.79 -15.99
C GLU A 126 6.64 -0.27 -15.95
N HIS A 127 6.49 0.31 -14.75
CA HIS A 127 6.25 1.74 -14.52
C HIS A 127 7.50 2.48 -14.03
N GLY A 128 8.69 1.88 -14.10
CA GLY A 128 9.92 2.55 -13.70
C GLY A 128 9.99 2.87 -12.20
N MET A 129 9.38 2.03 -11.37
CA MET A 129 9.47 2.06 -9.90
C MET A 129 10.32 0.89 -9.39
N ASN A 130 10.89 1.04 -8.19
CA ASN A 130 11.74 0.02 -7.58
C ASN A 130 10.89 -1.25 -7.28
N PRO A 131 11.16 -2.41 -7.93
CA PRO A 131 10.36 -3.62 -7.74
C PRO A 131 10.49 -4.22 -6.33
N GLU A 132 11.50 -3.85 -5.55
CA GLU A 132 11.65 -4.25 -4.14
C GLU A 132 10.60 -3.59 -3.21
N LYS A 133 9.84 -2.62 -3.71
CA LYS A 133 8.67 -2.06 -3.03
C LYS A 133 7.46 -3.00 -3.05
N ALA A 134 7.49 -4.10 -3.80
CA ALA A 134 6.40 -5.07 -3.79
C ALA A 134 6.17 -5.63 -2.38
N GLY A 135 4.92 -5.65 -1.94
CA GLY A 135 4.51 -6.04 -0.60
C GLY A 135 4.66 -4.94 0.47
N CYS A 136 5.07 -3.72 0.12
CA CYS A 136 5.31 -2.63 1.06
C CYS A 136 4.21 -1.56 1.04
N VAL A 137 4.20 -0.74 2.08
CA VAL A 137 3.56 0.58 2.07
C VAL A 137 4.62 1.62 1.70
N GLU A 138 4.27 2.55 0.83
CA GLU A 138 5.11 3.68 0.47
C GLU A 138 4.44 4.98 0.94
N LEU A 139 5.16 5.76 1.74
CA LEU A 139 4.91 7.18 1.95
C LEU A 139 5.67 7.93 0.86
N ALA A 140 4.99 8.12 -0.26
CA ALA A 140 5.54 8.65 -1.51
C ALA A 140 5.76 10.17 -1.47
N ASN A 141 4.98 10.91 -0.68
CA ASN A 141 5.14 12.36 -0.59
C ASN A 141 5.02 12.86 0.86
N ALA A 142 6.15 13.29 1.43
CA ALA A 142 6.26 13.76 2.80
C ALA A 142 5.40 15.00 3.10
N ARG A 143 5.25 15.93 2.14
CA ARG A 143 4.46 17.16 2.36
C ARG A 143 2.96 16.88 2.29
N ASN A 144 2.54 16.06 1.33
CA ASN A 144 1.15 15.63 1.22
C ASN A 144 0.77 14.79 2.43
N PHE A 145 1.64 13.89 2.91
CA PHE A 145 1.40 13.15 4.14
C PHE A 145 1.12 14.08 5.34
N LEU A 146 1.97 15.07 5.58
CA LEU A 146 1.77 16.02 6.69
C LEU A 146 0.50 16.86 6.58
N SER A 147 0.01 17.11 5.37
CA SER A 147 -1.14 17.99 5.13
C SER A 147 -2.46 17.22 5.04
N TRP A 148 -2.47 16.11 4.30
CA TRP A 148 -3.68 15.34 4.01
C TRP A 148 -4.18 14.59 5.22
N THR A 149 -3.30 14.17 6.13
CA THR A 149 -3.69 13.45 7.35
C THR A 149 -4.48 14.29 8.34
N ILE A 150 -4.60 15.61 8.11
CA ILE A 150 -5.51 16.47 8.86
C ILE A 150 -6.96 16.07 8.55
N GLU A 151 -7.26 15.76 7.29
CA GLU A 151 -8.59 15.32 6.83
C GLU A 151 -8.71 13.79 6.74
N GLN A 152 -7.60 13.07 6.56
CA GLN A 152 -7.51 11.60 6.47
C GLN A 152 -6.68 11.03 7.63
N PRO A 153 -7.21 11.03 8.87
CA PRO A 153 -6.41 10.79 10.08
C PRO A 153 -5.88 9.37 10.23
N TRP A 154 -6.42 8.39 9.50
CA TRP A 154 -6.04 6.98 9.56
C TRP A 154 -5.39 6.46 8.27
N MET A 155 -4.80 7.36 7.47
CA MET A 155 -4.12 7.05 6.20
C MET A 155 -3.07 5.92 6.29
N VAL A 156 -2.24 5.86 7.35
CA VAL A 156 -1.28 4.74 7.48
C VAL A 156 -2.01 3.41 7.73
N LEU A 157 -3.12 3.42 8.47
CA LEU A 157 -3.93 2.21 8.66
C LEU A 157 -4.60 1.79 7.35
N HIS A 158 -5.05 2.73 6.52
CA HIS A 158 -5.61 2.44 5.19
C HIS A 158 -4.66 1.56 4.36
N GLU A 159 -3.42 2.02 4.19
CA GLU A 159 -2.44 1.30 3.38
C GLU A 159 -1.99 -0.01 4.05
N LEU A 160 -1.90 -0.03 5.38
CA LEU A 160 -1.66 -1.26 6.12
C LEU A 160 -2.82 -2.25 6.00
N ALA A 161 -4.06 -1.78 5.87
CA ALA A 161 -5.24 -2.63 5.66
C ALA A 161 -5.22 -3.25 4.27
N HIS A 162 -4.79 -2.53 3.23
CA HIS A 162 -4.50 -3.14 1.92
C HIS A 162 -3.44 -4.24 2.04
N GLY A 163 -2.34 -3.98 2.73
CA GLY A 163 -1.31 -4.99 2.96
C GLY A 163 -1.80 -6.19 3.77
N TYR A 164 -2.68 -5.96 4.76
CA TYR A 164 -3.27 -7.03 5.55
C TYR A 164 -4.21 -7.91 4.73
N HIS A 165 -5.08 -7.27 3.94
CA HIS A 165 -5.98 -7.93 3.01
C HIS A 165 -5.19 -8.77 2.01
N HIS A 166 -4.15 -8.23 1.39
CA HIS A 166 -3.34 -8.94 0.41
C HIS A 166 -2.56 -10.13 1.00
N GLN A 167 -1.91 -9.93 2.15
CA GLN A 167 -0.87 -10.85 2.62
C GLN A 167 -1.34 -11.86 3.67
N PHE A 168 -2.43 -11.57 4.40
CA PHE A 168 -2.77 -12.33 5.61
C PHE A 168 -4.21 -12.82 5.68
N LEU A 169 -5.09 -12.33 4.80
CA LEU A 169 -6.44 -12.88 4.67
C LEU A 169 -6.46 -14.07 3.71
N ASN A 170 -7.44 -14.95 3.91
CA ASN A 170 -7.65 -16.08 3.01
C ASN A 170 -7.88 -15.59 1.58
N GLN A 171 -7.12 -16.15 0.63
CA GLN A 171 -7.11 -15.76 -0.79
C GLN A 171 -6.69 -14.30 -1.08
N GLY A 172 -6.11 -13.58 -0.11
CA GLY A 172 -5.61 -12.22 -0.35
C GLY A 172 -6.71 -11.27 -0.85
N PHE A 173 -6.40 -10.46 -1.87
CA PHE A 173 -7.39 -9.61 -2.56
C PHE A 173 -8.53 -10.36 -3.25
N ASP A 174 -8.39 -11.68 -3.39
CA ASP A 174 -9.44 -12.52 -3.92
C ASP A 174 -10.43 -13.04 -2.87
N ASN A 175 -10.33 -12.60 -1.61
CA ASN A 175 -11.20 -13.02 -0.51
C ASN A 175 -12.71 -12.98 -0.86
N ASP A 176 -13.33 -14.16 -0.86
CA ASP A 176 -14.72 -14.34 -1.27
C ASP A 176 -15.73 -13.64 -0.34
N GLU A 177 -15.45 -13.59 0.95
CA GLU A 177 -16.35 -12.98 1.95
C GLU A 177 -16.40 -11.46 1.76
N ILE A 178 -15.24 -10.80 1.60
CA ILE A 178 -15.17 -9.36 1.32
C ILE A 178 -15.86 -9.04 -0.01
N LYS A 179 -15.61 -9.81 -1.07
CA LYS A 179 -16.27 -9.63 -2.38
C LYS A 179 -17.79 -9.74 -2.28
N ALA A 180 -18.28 -10.74 -1.56
CA ALA A 180 -19.71 -10.99 -1.40
C ALA A 180 -20.41 -9.87 -0.62
N VAL A 181 -19.80 -9.37 0.45
CA VAL A 181 -20.36 -8.25 1.24
C VAL A 181 -20.26 -6.94 0.45
N TYR A 182 -19.15 -6.70 -0.26
CA TYR A 182 -18.98 -5.54 -1.15
C TYR A 182 -20.06 -5.47 -2.24
N GLU A 183 -20.31 -6.57 -2.96
CA GLU A 183 -21.31 -6.56 -4.03
C GLU A 183 -22.73 -6.28 -3.49
N GLN A 184 -23.03 -6.69 -2.26
CA GLN A 184 -24.30 -6.33 -1.60
C GLN A 184 -24.36 -4.83 -1.26
N ALA A 185 -23.30 -4.27 -0.66
CA ALA A 185 -23.22 -2.84 -0.34
C ALA A 185 -23.29 -1.96 -1.59
N LYS A 186 -22.60 -2.37 -2.67
CA LYS A 186 -22.62 -1.72 -3.98
C LYS A 186 -23.99 -1.79 -4.64
N ALA A 187 -24.67 -2.94 -4.61
CA ALA A 187 -26.03 -3.09 -5.13
C ALA A 187 -27.04 -2.23 -4.37
N ALA A 188 -26.86 -2.09 -3.05
CA ALA A 188 -27.66 -1.20 -2.21
C ALA A 188 -27.24 0.28 -2.30
N GLN A 189 -26.15 0.59 -3.00
CA GLN A 189 -25.62 1.95 -3.21
C GLN A 189 -25.34 2.75 -1.93
N ILE A 190 -25.11 2.08 -0.80
CA ILE A 190 -25.00 2.73 0.53
C ILE A 190 -23.77 3.65 0.66
N TYR A 191 -22.82 3.59 -0.27
CA TYR A 191 -21.62 4.42 -0.34
C TYR A 191 -21.58 5.36 -1.56
N GLN A 192 -22.68 5.44 -2.33
CA GLN A 192 -22.68 6.19 -3.60
C GLN A 192 -22.80 7.71 -3.41
N SER A 193 -23.35 8.15 -2.28
CA SER A 193 -23.45 9.55 -1.89
C SER A 193 -23.52 9.62 -0.37
N VAL A 194 -22.40 9.94 0.28
CA VAL A 194 -22.29 10.05 1.74
C VAL A 194 -21.52 11.30 2.11
N LEU A 195 -21.75 11.82 3.31
CA LEU A 195 -21.06 13.01 3.79
C LEU A 195 -19.56 12.76 3.89
N ARG A 196 -18.76 13.62 3.29
CA ARG A 196 -17.31 13.68 3.46
C ARG A 196 -16.95 14.74 4.50
N ILE A 197 -15.79 14.60 5.14
CA ILE A 197 -15.30 15.51 6.20
C ILE A 197 -15.27 17.00 5.80
N ASN A 198 -15.21 17.30 4.50
CA ASN A 198 -15.29 18.66 3.97
C ASN A 198 -16.71 19.26 3.92
N GLY A 199 -17.71 18.54 4.43
CA GLY A 199 -19.11 18.97 4.53
C GLY A 199 -19.94 18.79 3.25
N LYS A 200 -19.42 18.07 2.25
CA LYS A 200 -20.15 17.76 1.00
C LYS A 200 -20.45 16.28 0.90
N ASP A 201 -21.59 15.96 0.31
CA ASP A 201 -21.87 14.59 -0.10
C ASP A 201 -21.05 14.23 -1.34
N ASP A 202 -20.43 13.06 -1.31
CA ASP A 202 -19.58 12.55 -2.38
C ASP A 202 -19.66 11.01 -2.43
N LYS A 203 -19.16 10.40 -3.50
CA LYS A 203 -19.02 8.95 -3.58
C LYS A 203 -17.86 8.53 -2.68
N ALA A 204 -18.12 7.70 -1.66
CA ALA A 204 -17.05 7.19 -0.81
C ALA A 204 -16.09 6.29 -1.60
N TYR A 205 -14.81 6.30 -1.25
CA TYR A 205 -13.82 5.38 -1.84
C TYR A 205 -14.20 3.92 -1.61
N ALA A 206 -14.88 3.62 -0.51
CA ALA A 206 -15.48 2.32 -0.20
C ALA A 206 -16.37 1.76 -1.34
N ALA A 207 -16.96 2.60 -2.20
CA ALA A 207 -17.74 2.17 -3.37
C ALA A 207 -16.89 1.83 -4.61
N THR A 208 -15.56 1.89 -4.55
CA THR A 208 -14.68 1.75 -5.72
C THR A 208 -14.45 0.29 -6.08
N ASN A 209 -13.99 -0.52 -5.13
CA ASN A 209 -13.70 -1.94 -5.30
C ASN A 209 -13.61 -2.63 -3.92
N PRO A 210 -13.57 -3.98 -3.85
CA PRO A 210 -13.46 -4.70 -2.58
C PRO A 210 -12.24 -4.36 -1.70
N MET A 211 -11.12 -3.93 -2.30
CA MET A 211 -9.90 -3.58 -1.55
C MET A 211 -10.07 -2.26 -0.82
N GLU A 212 -10.56 -1.23 -1.51
CA GLU A 212 -10.90 0.09 -0.94
C GLU A 212 -12.01 -0.04 0.10
N TYR A 213 -13.02 -0.87 -0.18
CA TYR A 213 -14.09 -1.16 0.77
C TYR A 213 -13.56 -1.70 2.10
N PHE A 214 -12.63 -2.66 2.06
CA PHE A 214 -11.99 -3.19 3.26
C PHE A 214 -11.14 -2.15 3.99
N ALA A 215 -10.34 -1.35 3.27
CA ALA A 215 -9.45 -0.36 3.88
C ALA A 215 -10.23 0.77 4.55
N GLU A 216 -11.15 1.41 3.83
CA GLU A 216 -11.99 2.52 4.30
C GLU A 216 -12.84 2.13 5.51
N THR A 217 -13.48 0.95 5.47
CA THR A 217 -14.30 0.50 6.59
C THR A 217 -13.44 0.07 7.78
N SER A 218 -12.19 -0.35 7.56
CA SER A 218 -11.24 -0.59 8.66
C SER A 218 -10.84 0.71 9.37
N GLU A 219 -10.74 1.84 8.65
CA GLU A 219 -10.51 3.15 9.27
C GLU A 219 -11.65 3.53 10.21
N ALA A 220 -12.91 3.41 9.76
CA ALA A 220 -14.07 3.68 10.61
C ALA A 220 -14.14 2.71 11.81
N PHE A 221 -13.78 1.44 11.61
CA PHE A 221 -13.89 0.39 12.62
C PHE A 221 -12.91 0.55 13.79
N PHE A 222 -11.67 0.97 13.53
CA PHE A 222 -10.63 1.15 14.54
C PHE A 222 -10.40 2.61 14.95
N GLY A 223 -10.85 3.55 14.12
CA GLY A 223 -10.43 4.94 14.15
C GLY A 223 -11.50 5.91 13.65
N THR A 224 -11.11 6.71 12.65
CA THR A 224 -11.96 7.74 12.04
C THR A 224 -11.71 7.79 10.54
N ASN A 225 -12.73 7.53 9.73
CA ASN A 225 -12.68 7.68 8.28
C ASN A 225 -12.95 9.14 7.85
N ASP A 226 -12.56 9.55 6.64
CA ASP A 226 -12.89 10.87 6.07
C ASP A 226 -14.25 10.89 5.34
N PHE A 227 -14.85 9.72 5.09
CA PHE A 227 -16.23 9.55 4.60
C PHE A 227 -17.12 8.91 5.66
N TYR A 228 -18.40 9.27 5.68
CA TYR A 228 -19.39 8.57 6.49
C TYR A 228 -19.54 7.11 6.02
N PRO A 229 -19.58 6.11 6.92
CA PRO A 229 -19.53 6.22 8.37
C PRO A 229 -18.13 6.57 8.88
N TYR A 230 -18.04 7.57 9.76
CA TYR A 230 -16.77 8.08 10.26
C TYR A 230 -16.20 7.19 11.36
N VAL A 231 -17.05 6.65 12.23
CA VAL A 231 -16.62 5.91 13.42
C VAL A 231 -17.32 4.57 13.55
N ARG A 232 -16.78 3.71 14.42
CA ARG A 232 -17.20 2.31 14.62
C ARG A 232 -18.71 2.13 14.81
N SER A 233 -19.34 2.96 15.63
CA SER A 233 -20.79 2.86 15.91
C SER A 233 -21.65 3.26 14.72
N GLU A 234 -21.17 4.15 13.87
CA GLU A 234 -21.86 4.52 12.63
C GLU A 234 -21.72 3.40 11.61
N LEU A 235 -20.53 2.81 11.49
CA LEU A 235 -20.30 1.65 10.62
C LEU A 235 -21.22 0.48 11.00
N GLN A 236 -21.36 0.19 12.30
CA GLN A 236 -22.26 -0.86 12.78
C GLN A 236 -23.73 -0.65 12.33
N ARG A 237 -24.18 0.61 12.23
CA ARG A 237 -25.56 0.94 11.82
C ARG A 237 -25.71 1.00 10.31
N HIS A 238 -24.74 1.61 9.63
CA HIS A 238 -24.77 1.85 8.19
C HIS A 238 -24.49 0.60 7.38
N ASP A 239 -23.51 -0.19 7.81
CA ASP A 239 -23.10 -1.43 7.17
C ASP A 239 -22.83 -2.54 8.20
N PRO A 240 -23.90 -3.10 8.80
CA PRO A 240 -23.77 -4.14 9.83
C PRO A 240 -23.11 -5.43 9.32
N LYS A 241 -23.20 -5.71 8.00
CA LYS A 241 -22.59 -6.91 7.41
C LYS A 241 -21.07 -6.76 7.36
N MET A 242 -20.58 -5.61 6.89
CA MET A 242 -19.14 -5.35 6.90
C MET A 242 -18.60 -5.24 8.31
N PHE A 243 -19.37 -4.63 9.22
CA PHE A 243 -19.01 -4.54 10.63
C PHE A 243 -18.72 -5.93 11.24
N GLY A 244 -19.64 -6.89 11.10
CA GLY A 244 -19.45 -8.24 11.64
C GLY A 244 -18.33 -9.01 10.92
N LEU A 245 -18.15 -8.77 9.61
CA LEU A 245 -17.03 -9.36 8.87
C LEU A 245 -15.68 -8.84 9.37
N LEU A 246 -15.56 -7.55 9.67
CA LEU A 246 -14.34 -6.95 10.22
C LEU A 246 -13.99 -7.50 11.61
N GLU A 247 -14.98 -7.78 12.46
CA GLU A 247 -14.79 -8.44 13.75
C GLU A 247 -14.07 -9.79 13.59
N THR A 248 -14.51 -10.57 12.61
CA THR A 248 -13.92 -11.87 12.29
C THR A 248 -12.54 -11.74 11.65
N LEU A 249 -12.39 -10.94 10.59
CA LEU A 249 -11.16 -10.89 9.77
C LEU A 249 -9.96 -10.26 10.51
N TRP A 250 -10.22 -9.28 11.37
CA TRP A 250 -9.18 -8.68 12.21
C TRP A 250 -8.95 -9.46 13.52
N GLY A 251 -9.79 -10.45 13.84
CA GLY A 251 -9.73 -11.21 15.09
C GLY A 251 -9.99 -10.33 16.32
N SER A 252 -11.01 -9.47 16.21
CA SER A 252 -11.43 -8.56 17.29
C SER A 252 -12.48 -9.19 18.23
N GLU A 253 -12.85 -10.44 17.98
CA GLU A 253 -13.69 -11.31 18.83
C GLU A 253 -12.97 -12.62 19.17
#